data_AF-A0A3R9XKW2-F1
#
_entry.id   AF-A0A3R9XKW2-F1
#
_cell.length_a   1.000
_cell.length_b   1.000
_cell.length_c   1.000
_cell.angle_alpha   90.00
_cell.angle_beta   90.00
_cell.angle_gamma   90.00
#
_symmetry.space_group_name_H-M   'P 1'
#
loop_
_entity.id
_entity.type
_entity.pdbx_description
1 polymer ?
#
loop_
_entity_poly.entity_id
_entity_poly.type
_entity_poly.pdbx_seq_one_letter_code
_entity_poly.pdbx_strand_id
1 'polypeptide(L)'
;MDIELTYRKGLLRDIGGVPVTYGKREWLDSTPRALGPWPLEYQRFSSTLRAVGSVAITYRRWSGRPVTVGQWSCEHGRFGGSLRRIGPYELRYDQFGSRVRAVGPLEIFYDRLGSRPIRLRLDGEGESLSDDLLLALFLVLFWQKQNQDAAAQARR
;
A
#
# COMPACT_ATOMS: atom_id res chain seq x y z
N MET A 1 -9.40 17.50 -1.03
CA MET A 1 -8.50 17.67 0.14
C MET A 1 -7.11 17.18 -0.21
N ASP A 2 -6.07 17.94 0.10
CA ASP A 2 -4.67 17.50 -0.07
C ASP A 2 -4.19 16.81 1.20
N ILE A 3 -3.64 15.61 1.04
CA ILE A 3 -3.10 14.79 2.11
C ILE A 3 -1.60 14.61 1.83
N GLU A 4 -0.76 14.95 2.81
CA GLU A 4 0.68 14.81 2.67
C GLU A 4 1.17 13.43 3.14
N LEU A 5 2.21 12.94 2.48
CA LEU A 5 2.92 11.72 2.83
C LEU A 5 4.30 12.08 3.36
N THR A 6 4.58 11.74 4.61
CA THR A 6 5.88 12.03 5.22
C THR A 6 6.80 10.81 5.11
N TYR A 7 8.05 11.04 4.70
CA TYR A 7 9.07 9.99 4.63
C TYR A 7 10.27 10.31 5.52
N ARG A 8 10.83 9.27 6.16
CA ARG A 8 12.09 9.36 6.90
C ARG A 8 13.00 8.23 6.48
N LYS A 9 14.22 8.57 6.00
CA LYS A 9 15.18 7.59 5.46
C LYS A 9 14.60 6.70 4.35
N GLY A 10 13.66 7.24 3.56
CA GLY A 10 12.97 6.50 2.49
C GLY A 10 11.84 5.56 2.95
N LEU A 11 11.50 5.58 4.23
CA LEU A 11 10.37 4.82 4.80
C LEU A 11 9.18 5.75 4.99
N LEU A 12 7.99 5.29 4.63
CA LEU A 12 6.73 6.02 4.80
C LEU A 12 6.41 6.12 6.30
N ARG A 13 6.32 7.32 6.86
CA ARG A 13 6.11 7.55 8.29
C ARG A 13 4.75 8.07 8.65
N ASP A 14 4.10 8.75 7.73
CA ASP A 14 2.80 9.35 7.99
C ASP A 14 1.99 9.37 6.71
N ILE A 15 0.70 9.06 6.84
CA ILE A 15 -0.30 9.16 5.79
C ILE A 15 -1.42 10.03 6.33
N GLY A 16 -1.44 11.32 5.98
CA GLY A 16 -2.53 12.22 6.37
C GLY A 16 -2.76 12.34 7.87
N GLY A 17 -1.68 12.36 8.66
CA GLY A 17 -1.73 12.43 10.11
C GLY A 17 -1.80 11.06 10.80
N VAL A 18 -1.84 9.96 10.05
CA VAL A 18 -1.77 8.60 10.61
C VAL A 18 -0.34 8.06 10.57
N PRO A 19 0.30 7.83 11.73
CA PRO A 19 1.70 7.43 11.77
C PRO A 19 1.89 5.96 11.42
N VAL A 20 2.91 5.66 10.61
CA VAL A 20 3.38 4.31 10.32
C VAL A 20 4.62 4.02 11.17
N THR A 21 4.50 3.03 12.06
CA THR A 21 5.59 2.63 12.95
C THR A 21 6.40 1.49 12.35
N TYR A 22 7.67 1.41 12.74
CA TYR A 22 8.62 0.39 12.29
C TYR A 22 9.29 -0.25 13.51
N GLY A 23 9.93 -1.41 13.31
CA GLY A 23 10.63 -2.11 14.37
C GLY A 23 11.76 -1.27 15.00
N LYS A 24 12.13 -1.56 16.25
CA LYS A 24 13.15 -0.82 17.02
C LYS A 24 14.53 -0.72 16.34
N ARG A 25 14.82 -1.58 15.36
CA ARG A 25 16.08 -1.58 14.58
C ARG A 25 15.80 -1.23 13.12
N GLU A 26 15.39 0.01 12.88
CA GLU A 26 14.99 0.52 11.54
C GLU A 26 16.07 0.41 10.44
N TRP A 27 17.35 0.25 10.81
CA TRP A 27 18.45 0.04 9.88
C TRP A 27 18.60 -1.42 9.41
N LEU A 28 18.03 -2.37 10.16
CA LEU A 28 17.97 -3.80 9.84
C LEU A 28 16.58 -4.21 9.34
N ASP A 29 15.53 -3.53 9.80
CA ASP A 29 14.15 -3.89 9.57
C ASP A 29 13.33 -2.71 9.06
N SER A 30 13.13 -2.68 7.74
CA SER A 30 12.28 -1.72 7.03
C SER A 30 10.82 -2.16 6.95
N THR A 31 10.42 -3.20 7.69
CA THR A 31 9.03 -3.66 7.70
C THR A 31 8.17 -2.80 8.61
N PRO A 32 7.04 -2.27 8.11
CA PRO A 32 6.12 -1.50 8.94
C PRO A 32 5.46 -2.43 9.97
N ARG A 33 5.30 -1.97 11.21
CA ARG A 33 4.78 -2.77 12.34
C ARG A 33 3.39 -2.34 12.81
N ALA A 34 3.02 -1.09 12.60
CA ALA A 34 1.65 -0.61 12.82
C ALA A 34 1.33 0.55 11.89
N LEU A 35 0.05 0.68 11.52
CA LEU A 35 -0.54 1.82 10.85
C LEU A 35 -1.48 2.50 11.84
N GLY A 36 -1.03 3.60 12.45
CA GLY A 36 -1.72 4.27 13.54
C GLY A 36 -2.05 3.30 14.68
N PRO A 37 -3.33 3.11 15.03
CA PRO A 37 -3.76 2.17 16.05
C PRO A 37 -3.76 0.70 15.58
N TRP A 38 -3.57 0.42 14.28
CA TRP A 38 -3.71 -0.93 13.74
C TRP A 38 -2.37 -1.67 13.66
N PRO A 39 -2.17 -2.75 14.44
CA PRO A 39 -0.96 -3.56 14.35
C PRO A 39 -0.89 -4.32 13.02
N LEU A 40 0.32 -4.45 12.46
CA LEU A 40 0.58 -5.20 11.24
C LEU A 40 1.13 -6.59 11.61
N GLU A 41 0.36 -7.62 11.30
CA GLU A 41 0.77 -9.01 11.48
C GLU A 41 1.35 -9.58 10.20
N TYR A 42 2.43 -10.34 10.32
CA TYR A 42 3.13 -10.95 9.19
C TYR A 42 3.10 -12.47 9.28
N GLN A 43 3.22 -13.13 8.13
CA GLN A 43 3.42 -14.57 8.11
C GLN A 43 4.76 -14.96 8.76
N ARG A 44 4.77 -16.12 9.43
CA ARG A 44 5.95 -16.65 10.09
C ARG A 44 7.06 -16.87 9.04
N PHE A 45 8.20 -16.23 9.23
CA PHE A 45 9.37 -16.30 8.32
C PHE A 45 9.16 -15.68 6.93
N SER A 46 8.22 -14.75 6.77
CA SER A 46 7.98 -14.04 5.52
C SER A 46 7.74 -12.55 5.75
N SER A 47 8.05 -11.73 4.75
CA SER A 47 7.66 -10.31 4.67
C SER A 47 6.23 -10.12 4.18
N THR A 48 5.49 -11.21 3.97
CA THR A 48 4.08 -11.17 3.57
C THR A 48 3.21 -10.77 4.75
N LEU A 49 2.51 -9.66 4.59
CA LEU A 49 1.53 -9.16 5.55
C LEU A 49 0.35 -10.15 5.63
N ARG A 50 -0.08 -10.52 6.82
CA ARG A 50 -1.19 -11.44 7.07
C ARG A 50 -2.43 -10.72 7.56
N ALA A 51 -2.28 -9.66 8.36
CA ALA A 51 -3.40 -8.90 8.87
C ALA A 51 -2.99 -7.44 9.19
N VAL A 52 -3.97 -6.55 9.19
CA VAL A 52 -3.87 -5.17 9.64
C VAL A 52 -4.97 -4.94 10.67
N GLY A 53 -4.59 -4.83 11.94
CA GLY A 53 -5.55 -4.82 13.05
C GLY A 53 -6.44 -6.06 13.02
N SER A 54 -7.75 -5.85 12.93
CA SER A 54 -8.76 -6.91 12.81
C SER A 54 -8.97 -7.42 11.37
N VAL A 55 -8.36 -6.77 10.37
CA VAL A 55 -8.57 -7.07 8.96
C VAL A 55 -7.57 -8.11 8.47
N ALA A 56 -8.03 -9.34 8.24
CA ALA A 56 -7.20 -10.42 7.73
C ALA A 56 -6.99 -10.33 6.20
N ILE A 57 -5.81 -10.67 5.72
CA ILE A 57 -5.48 -10.71 4.29
C ILE A 57 -5.23 -12.15 3.87
N THR A 58 -5.98 -12.61 2.88
CA THR A 58 -5.80 -13.95 2.31
C THR A 58 -5.04 -13.85 1.01
N TYR A 59 -4.11 -14.78 0.78
CA TYR A 59 -3.28 -14.82 -0.43
C TYR A 59 -3.54 -16.09 -1.23
N ARG A 60 -3.32 -16.00 -2.53
CA ARG A 60 -3.37 -17.14 -3.43
C ARG A 60 -2.13 -17.99 -3.22
N ARG A 61 -2.35 -19.28 -2.89
CA ARG A 61 -1.34 -20.26 -2.47
C ARG A 61 -0.06 -20.32 -3.33
N TRP A 62 -0.19 -20.13 -4.64
CA TRP A 62 0.92 -20.33 -5.58
C TRP A 62 1.47 -19.05 -6.22
N SER A 63 0.75 -17.93 -6.10
CA SER A 63 1.17 -16.67 -6.76
C SER A 63 1.56 -15.58 -5.78
N GLY A 64 1.36 -15.77 -4.46
CA GLY A 64 1.65 -14.75 -3.46
C GLY A 64 0.80 -13.48 -3.64
N ARG A 65 -0.33 -13.58 -4.36
CA ARG A 65 -1.19 -12.43 -4.68
C ARG A 65 -2.31 -12.32 -3.65
N PRO A 66 -2.61 -11.12 -3.13
CA PRO A 66 -3.70 -10.94 -2.18
C PRO A 66 -5.02 -11.23 -2.88
N VAL A 67 -5.87 -12.10 -2.34
CA VAL A 67 -7.19 -12.46 -2.91
C VAL A 67 -8.32 -11.74 -2.18
N THR A 68 -8.20 -11.61 -0.85
CA THR A 68 -9.17 -10.90 -0.03
C THR A 68 -8.48 -10.10 1.06
N VAL A 69 -9.10 -8.99 1.45
CA VAL A 69 -8.73 -8.11 2.57
C VAL A 69 -9.98 -7.92 3.42
N GLY A 70 -10.09 -8.67 4.51
CA GLY A 70 -11.30 -8.75 5.32
C GLY A 70 -12.49 -9.19 4.48
N GLN A 71 -13.46 -8.28 4.31
CA GLN A 71 -14.66 -8.48 3.49
C GLN A 71 -14.47 -8.08 2.03
N TRP A 72 -13.35 -7.45 1.68
CA TRP A 72 -13.09 -6.97 0.32
C TRP A 72 -12.44 -8.02 -0.55
N SER A 73 -12.94 -8.17 -1.77
CA SER A 73 -12.29 -8.94 -2.82
C SER A 73 -11.22 -8.13 -3.55
N CYS A 74 -10.09 -8.76 -3.85
CA CYS A 74 -9.03 -8.20 -4.66
C CYS A 74 -9.11 -8.74 -6.10
N GLU A 75 -9.45 -7.87 -7.05
CA GLU A 75 -9.48 -8.24 -8.48
C GLU A 75 -8.15 -7.94 -9.14
N HIS A 76 -7.67 -8.86 -9.97
CA HIS A 76 -6.40 -8.70 -10.70
C HIS A 76 -6.65 -8.66 -12.19
N GLY A 77 -5.81 -7.93 -12.91
CA GLY A 77 -5.85 -7.88 -14.37
C GLY A 77 -5.52 -9.25 -14.98
N ARG A 78 -6.22 -9.59 -16.07
CA ARG A 78 -6.01 -10.83 -16.84
C ARG A 78 -4.57 -10.99 -17.36
N PHE A 79 -3.92 -9.87 -17.70
CA PHE A 79 -2.55 -9.84 -18.21
C PHE A 79 -1.64 -9.09 -17.22
N GLY A 80 -0.59 -9.76 -16.73
CA GLY A 80 0.40 -9.17 -15.84
C GLY A 80 0.10 -9.30 -14.34
N GLY A 81 -1.14 -9.61 -13.95
CA GLY A 81 -1.47 -9.94 -12.57
C GLY A 81 -1.34 -8.79 -11.57
N SER A 82 -1.28 -7.56 -12.07
CA SER A 82 -1.41 -6.34 -11.27
C SER A 82 -2.81 -6.26 -10.66
N LEU A 83 -2.88 -5.80 -9.43
CA LEU A 83 -4.13 -5.58 -8.70
C LEU A 83 -4.91 -4.44 -9.36
N ARG A 84 -6.18 -4.65 -9.72
CA ARG A 84 -7.01 -3.66 -10.41
C ARG A 84 -8.06 -3.05 -9.50
N ARG A 85 -8.49 -3.77 -8.46
CA ARG A 85 -9.51 -3.29 -7.52
C ARG A 85 -9.33 -3.96 -6.16
N ILE A 86 -9.60 -3.22 -5.10
CA ILE A 86 -9.70 -3.70 -3.72
C ILE A 86 -11.06 -3.28 -3.19
N GLY A 87 -11.99 -4.24 -3.07
CA GLY A 87 -13.35 -3.97 -2.61
C GLY A 87 -14.03 -2.88 -3.47
N PRO A 88 -14.49 -1.77 -2.87
CA PRO A 88 -15.11 -0.68 -3.62
C PRO A 88 -14.12 0.20 -4.38
N TYR A 89 -12.81 0.09 -4.12
CA TYR A 89 -11.80 1.02 -4.62
C TYR A 89 -11.10 0.48 -5.87
N GLU A 90 -11.28 1.17 -6.99
CA GLU A 90 -10.59 0.86 -8.26
C GLU A 90 -9.17 1.44 -8.29
N LEU A 91 -8.21 0.68 -8.80
CA LEU A 91 -6.82 1.08 -8.91
C LEU A 91 -6.50 1.51 -10.35
N ARG A 92 -6.14 2.78 -10.53
CA ARG A 92 -5.71 3.32 -11.82
C ARG A 92 -4.19 3.39 -11.85
N TYR A 93 -3.59 2.90 -12.91
CA TYR A 93 -2.14 2.87 -13.07
C TYR A 93 -1.66 4.01 -13.96
N ASP A 94 -0.36 4.31 -13.88
CA ASP A 94 0.28 5.19 -14.85
C ASP A 94 0.31 4.57 -16.26
N GLN A 95 0.66 5.39 -17.26
CA GLN A 95 0.67 5.00 -18.67
C GLN A 95 1.56 3.77 -18.95
N PHE A 96 2.58 3.54 -18.12
CA PHE A 96 3.49 2.41 -18.23
C PHE A 96 3.08 1.20 -17.37
N GLY A 97 1.95 1.26 -16.67
CA GLY A 97 1.41 0.16 -15.87
C GLY A 97 2.26 -0.21 -14.65
N SER A 98 3.21 0.65 -14.27
CA SER A 98 4.28 0.32 -13.32
C SER A 98 3.93 0.67 -11.87
N ARG A 99 3.04 1.66 -11.69
CA ARG A 99 2.66 2.22 -10.39
C ARG A 99 1.22 2.69 -10.39
N VAL A 100 0.62 2.67 -9.21
CA VAL A 100 -0.76 3.11 -9.01
C VAL A 100 -0.79 4.63 -8.90
N ARG A 101 -1.53 5.29 -9.78
CA ARG A 101 -1.80 6.73 -9.74
C ARG A 101 -3.07 7.09 -9.02
N ALA A 102 -4.04 6.19 -8.88
CA ALA A 102 -5.26 6.49 -8.15
C ALA A 102 -5.84 5.24 -7.46
N VAL A 103 -6.50 5.45 -6.32
CA VAL A 103 -7.17 4.46 -5.49
C VAL A 103 -8.59 4.96 -5.20
N GLY A 104 -9.56 4.52 -5.99
CA GLY A 104 -10.94 5.03 -5.93
C GLY A 104 -10.95 6.57 -6.10
N PRO A 105 -11.45 7.32 -5.11
CA PRO A 105 -11.48 8.79 -5.15
C PRO A 105 -10.14 9.46 -4.79
N LEU A 106 -9.10 8.70 -4.45
CA LEU A 106 -7.76 9.25 -4.18
C LEU A 106 -6.89 9.26 -5.42
N GLU A 107 -6.29 10.40 -5.71
CA GLU A 107 -5.17 10.52 -6.65
C GLU A 107 -3.83 10.56 -5.91
N ILE A 108 -2.80 9.94 -6.50
CA ILE A 108 -1.45 9.83 -5.96
C ILE A 108 -0.49 10.64 -6.83
N PHE A 109 0.16 11.62 -6.22
CA PHE A 109 1.19 12.45 -6.83
C PHE A 109 2.56 11.96 -6.39
N TYR A 110 3.44 11.77 -7.38
CA TYR A 110 4.80 11.29 -7.17
C TYR A 110 5.81 12.43 -7.22
N ASP A 111 6.98 12.20 -6.64
CA ASP A 111 8.14 13.07 -6.79
C ASP A 111 8.57 13.19 -8.26
N ARG A 112 9.46 14.14 -8.53
CA ARG A 112 9.93 14.47 -9.89
C ARG A 112 10.61 13.27 -10.58
N LEU A 113 11.23 12.40 -9.79
CA LEU A 113 11.86 11.15 -10.23
C LEU A 113 10.86 10.00 -10.35
N GLY A 114 9.59 10.21 -9.99
CA GLY A 114 8.52 9.24 -10.10
C GLY A 114 8.64 8.03 -9.18
N SER A 115 9.56 8.06 -8.24
CA SER A 115 9.97 6.92 -7.44
C SER A 115 9.15 6.81 -6.16
N ARG A 116 8.65 7.93 -5.62
CA ARG A 116 7.96 7.96 -4.33
C ARG A 116 6.70 8.81 -4.40
N PRO A 117 5.58 8.34 -3.84
CA PRO A 117 4.40 9.19 -3.69
C PRO A 117 4.70 10.24 -2.63
N ILE A 118 4.35 11.49 -2.88
CA ILE A 118 4.65 12.64 -2.01
C ILE A 118 3.38 13.32 -1.51
N ARG A 119 2.31 13.24 -2.29
CA ARG A 119 1.04 13.89 -2.01
C ARG A 119 -0.10 13.03 -2.53
N LEU A 120 -1.22 13.13 -1.85
CA LEU A 120 -2.47 12.50 -2.21
C LEU A 120 -3.53 13.58 -2.32
N ARG A 121 -4.46 13.42 -3.25
CA ARG A 121 -5.61 14.29 -3.38
C ARG A 121 -6.86 13.44 -3.29
N LEU A 122 -7.72 13.77 -2.33
CA LEU A 122 -9.05 13.17 -2.24
C LEU A 122 -10.04 14.06 -3.00
N ASP A 123 -10.64 13.50 -4.05
CA ASP A 123 -11.72 14.14 -4.79
C ASP A 123 -13.07 13.70 -4.20
N GLY A 124 -13.69 14.61 -3.44
CA GLY A 124 -14.98 14.39 -2.77
C GLY A 124 -15.22 15.41 -1.64
N GLU A 125 -16.47 15.60 -1.24
CA GLU A 125 -16.92 16.55 -0.19
C GLU A 125 -16.62 16.07 1.25
N GLY A 126 -15.70 15.13 1.44
CA GLY A 126 -15.32 14.62 2.76
C GLY A 126 -14.06 15.33 3.30
N GLU A 127 -14.14 15.85 4.53
CA GLU A 127 -13.04 16.54 5.22
C GLU A 127 -11.95 15.60 5.77
N SER A 128 -12.12 14.26 5.66
CA SER A 128 -11.16 13.30 6.21
C SER A 128 -11.01 12.02 5.40
N LEU A 129 -9.81 11.45 5.47
CA LEU A 129 -9.50 10.14 4.92
C LEU A 129 -10.19 9.06 5.75
N SER A 130 -11.21 8.39 5.20
CA SER A 130 -11.87 7.29 5.89
C SER A 130 -10.88 6.15 6.17
N ASP A 131 -11.06 5.45 7.29
CA ASP A 131 -10.25 4.30 7.69
C ASP A 131 -10.11 3.24 6.59
N ASP A 132 -11.20 2.97 5.87
CA ASP A 132 -11.22 1.99 4.80
C ASP A 132 -10.31 2.38 3.62
N LEU A 133 -10.39 3.66 3.24
CA LEU A 133 -9.59 4.23 2.17
C LEU A 133 -8.12 4.36 2.56
N LEU A 134 -7.84 4.67 3.84
CA LEU A 134 -6.49 4.63 4.41
C LEU A 134 -5.89 3.22 4.35
N LEU A 135 -6.65 2.21 4.74
CA LEU A 135 -6.23 0.81 4.68
C LEU A 135 -5.94 0.40 3.23
N ALA A 136 -6.87 0.67 2.31
CA ALA A 136 -6.70 0.34 0.90
C ALA A 136 -5.45 1.02 0.31
N LEU A 137 -5.26 2.31 0.57
CA LEU A 137 -4.10 3.07 0.18
C LEU A 137 -2.79 2.48 0.74
N PHE A 138 -2.75 2.20 2.05
CA PHE A 138 -1.57 1.62 2.69
C PHE A 138 -1.19 0.30 2.03
N LEU A 139 -2.15 -0.60 1.80
CA LEU A 139 -1.90 -1.89 1.17
C LEU A 139 -1.38 -1.75 -0.26
N VAL A 140 -1.95 -0.83 -1.04
CA VAL A 140 -1.48 -0.52 -2.40
C VAL A 140 -0.02 -0.07 -2.38
N LEU A 141 0.32 0.91 -1.54
CA LEU A 141 1.68 1.42 -1.42
C LEU A 141 2.66 0.35 -0.94
N PHE A 142 2.23 -0.46 0.03
CA PHE A 142 3.02 -1.55 0.59
C PHE A 142 3.32 -2.63 -0.45
N TRP A 143 2.32 -3.11 -1.20
CA TRP A 143 2.53 -4.11 -2.25
C TRP A 143 3.31 -3.55 -3.44
N GLN A 144 3.10 -2.28 -3.80
CA GLN A 144 3.90 -1.64 -4.83
C GLN A 144 5.39 -1.60 -4.43
N LYS A 145 5.69 -1.25 -3.18
CA LYS A 145 7.06 -1.27 -2.65
C LYS A 145 7.66 -2.68 -2.70
N GLN A 146 6.93 -3.71 -2.27
CA GLN A 146 7.42 -5.09 -2.35
C GLN A 146 7.74 -5.52 -3.77
N ASN A 147 6.87 -5.18 -4.74
CA ASN A 147 7.12 -5.49 -6.15
C ASN A 147 8.36 -4.77 -6.69
N GLN A 148 8.58 -3.51 -6.31
CA GLN A 148 9.76 -2.76 -6.69
C GLN A 148 11.04 -3.35 -6.08
N ASP A 149 11.01 -3.71 -4.79
CA ASP A 149 12.14 -4.31 -4.09
C ASP A 149 12.49 -5.69 -4.67
N ALA A 150 11.47 -6.52 -4.98
CA ALA A 150 11.66 -7.81 -5.65
C ALA A 150 12.23 -7.66 -7.07
N ALA A 151 11.74 -6.69 -7.85
CA ALA A 151 12.26 -6.40 -9.18
C ALA A 151 13.71 -5.86 -9.14
N ALA A 152 14.06 -5.08 -8.11
CA ALA A 152 15.43 -4.61 -7.91
C ALA A 152 16.39 -5.74 -7.53
N GLN A 153 15.93 -6.70 -6.72
CA GLN A 153 16.71 -7.91 -6.38
C GLN A 153 16.92 -8.81 -7.59
N ALA A 154 15.90 -9.01 -8.44
CA ALA A 154 16.01 -9.83 -9.65
C ALA A 154 16.94 -9.25 -10.72
N ARG A 155 17.29 -7.95 -10.63
CA ARG A 155 18.19 -7.25 -11.54
C ARG A 155 19.65 -7.20 -11.05
N ARG A 156 19.91 -7.69 -9.83
CA ARG A 156 21.26 -7.83 -9.27
C ARG A 156 21.78 -9.23 -9.49
#